data_AF-A0A0R2AL92-F1
#
_entry.id   AF-A0A0R2AL92-F1
#
_cell.length_a   1.000
_cell.length_b   1.000
_cell.length_c   1.000
_cell.angle_alpha   90.00
_cell.angle_beta   90.00
_cell.angle_gamma   90.00
#
_symmetry.space_group_name_H-M   'P 1'
#
loop_
_entity.id
_entity.type
_entity.pdbx_description
1 polymer ?
#
loop_
_entity_poly.entity_id
_entity_poly.type
_entity_poly.pdbx_seq_one_letter_code
_entity_poly.pdbx_strand_id
1 'polypeptide(L)'
;MSVYGKYRNYSQLGRKGLDIENIIDVRGNHEKIVDMDTWNKAQKILHDSCCNNKIMRPLIGVLRCPQCGGEVRTSYTKNNNKLIRYYSCKKGVLGGCHANSINAEIVEY
;
A
#
# COMPACT_ATOMS: atom_id res chain seq x y z
N MET A 1 -4.03 5.84 23.69
CA MET A 1 -4.27 4.41 23.98
C MET A 1 -2.92 3.77 24.18
N SER A 2 -2.69 3.21 25.37
CA SER A 2 -1.46 2.47 25.66
C SER A 2 -1.80 0.99 25.59
N VAL A 3 -1.16 0.29 24.65
CA VAL A 3 -1.46 -1.11 24.34
C VAL A 3 -0.47 -2.00 25.06
N TYR A 4 -0.97 -2.88 25.94
CA TYR A 4 -0.16 -3.80 26.73
C TYR A 4 -0.48 -5.26 26.37
N GLY A 5 0.46 -6.16 26.64
CA GLY A 5 0.24 -7.60 26.49
C GLY A 5 0.12 -8.10 25.04
N LYS A 6 0.48 -7.29 24.05
CA LYS A 6 0.31 -7.60 22.62
C LYS A 6 0.96 -8.90 22.15
N TYR A 7 2.03 -9.35 22.81
CA TYR A 7 2.75 -10.58 22.44
C TYR A 7 2.90 -11.52 23.62
N ARG A 8 2.58 -12.80 23.40
CA ARG A 8 2.84 -13.89 24.35
C ARG A 8 4.16 -14.58 23.98
N ASN A 9 4.99 -14.88 24.98
CA ASN A 9 6.26 -15.61 24.81
C ASN A 9 7.13 -15.08 23.64
N TYR A 10 7.26 -13.75 23.56
CA TYR A 10 7.96 -13.07 22.45
C TYR A 10 9.39 -13.57 22.24
N SER A 11 10.10 -13.95 23.32
CA SER A 11 11.45 -14.51 23.25
C SER A 11 11.55 -15.79 22.42
N GLN A 12 10.49 -16.59 22.35
CA GLN A 12 10.45 -17.85 21.60
C GLN A 12 9.75 -17.72 20.24
N LEU A 13 8.66 -16.95 20.19
CA LEU A 13 7.77 -16.87 19.03
C LEU A 13 8.02 -15.63 18.15
N GLY A 14 8.75 -14.64 18.66
CA GLY A 14 8.93 -13.34 18.01
C GLY A 14 7.58 -12.72 17.64
N ARG A 15 7.49 -12.20 16.40
CA ARG A 15 6.25 -11.57 15.88
C ARG A 15 5.09 -12.55 15.67
N LYS A 16 5.35 -13.86 15.62
CA LYS A 16 4.29 -14.88 15.48
C LYS A 16 3.50 -15.10 16.77
N GLY A 17 4.03 -14.67 17.92
CA GLY A 17 3.34 -14.73 19.21
C GLY A 17 2.35 -13.59 19.44
N LEU A 18 1.83 -12.97 18.37
CA LEU A 18 0.85 -11.91 18.47
C LEU A 18 -0.45 -12.49 19.03
N ASP A 19 -0.83 -12.04 20.22
CA ASP A 19 -2.06 -12.49 20.89
C ASP A 19 -3.09 -11.35 20.81
N ILE A 20 -3.97 -11.45 19.82
CA ILE A 20 -4.96 -10.40 19.51
C ILE A 20 -6.12 -10.46 20.53
N GLU A 21 -6.43 -11.64 21.05
CA GLU A 21 -7.57 -11.84 21.96
C GLU A 21 -7.30 -11.27 23.36
N ASN A 22 -6.04 -11.34 23.83
CA ASN A 22 -5.66 -10.87 25.16
C ASN A 22 -5.04 -9.47 25.16
N ILE A 23 -5.26 -8.68 24.11
CA ILE A 23 -4.72 -7.33 24.02
C ILE A 23 -5.47 -6.39 24.98
N ILE A 24 -4.74 -5.76 25.88
CA ILE A 24 -5.33 -4.84 26.86
C ILE A 24 -5.15 -3.43 26.31
N ASP A 25 -6.25 -2.82 25.89
CA ASP A 25 -6.30 -1.42 25.47
C ASP A 25 -6.92 -0.55 26.57
N VAL A 26 -6.09 0.31 27.18
CA VAL A 26 -6.50 1.16 28.29
C VAL A 26 -6.37 2.64 27.90
N ARG A 27 -7.34 3.44 28.34
CA ARG A 27 -7.25 4.90 28.26
C ARG A 27 -6.17 5.38 29.24
N GLY A 28 -5.25 6.20 28.74
CA GLY A 28 -4.25 6.84 29.59
C GLY A 28 -4.90 7.88 30.50
N ASN A 29 -4.30 8.11 31.68
CA ASN A 29 -4.77 9.12 32.64
C ASN A 29 -4.35 10.56 32.29
N HIS A 30 -3.56 10.74 31.23
CA HIS A 30 -3.07 12.05 30.81
C HIS A 30 -4.14 12.79 30.01
N GLU A 31 -4.10 14.12 30.07
CA GLU A 31 -4.92 14.94 29.20
C GLU A 31 -4.57 14.69 27.72
N LYS A 32 -5.59 14.69 26.86
CA LYS A 32 -5.40 14.51 25.42
C LYS A 32 -4.63 15.71 24.84
N ILE A 33 -3.52 15.45 24.17
CA ILE A 33 -2.74 16.51 23.48
C ILE A 33 -3.49 16.96 22.21
N VAL A 34 -4.17 16.03 21.55
CA VAL A 34 -4.91 16.25 20.30
C VAL A 34 -6.33 15.72 20.49
N ASP A 35 -7.31 16.40 19.89
CA ASP A 35 -8.69 15.92 19.91
C ASP A 35 -8.85 14.56 19.21
N MET A 36 -9.79 13.74 19.69
CA MET A 36 -10.04 12.41 19.15
C MET A 36 -10.46 12.44 17.69
N ASP A 37 -11.20 13.46 17.25
CA ASP A 37 -11.62 13.58 15.85
C ASP A 37 -10.42 13.87 14.95
N THR A 38 -9.53 14.76 15.36
CA THR A 38 -8.29 15.07 14.65
C THR A 38 -7.38 13.84 14.60
N TRP A 39 -7.24 13.12 15.72
CA TRP A 39 -6.48 11.88 15.79
C TRP A 39 -7.04 10.82 14.83
N ASN A 40 -8.36 10.58 14.85
CA ASN A 40 -9.02 9.60 14.00
C ASN A 40 -8.87 9.94 12.51
N LYS A 41 -8.99 11.22 12.15
CA LYS A 41 -8.75 11.70 10.77
C LYS A 41 -7.30 11.46 10.34
N ALA A 42 -6.34 11.77 11.21
CA ALA A 42 -4.92 11.54 10.92
C ALA A 42 -4.61 10.04 10.73
N GLN A 43 -5.15 9.17 11.59
CA GLN A 43 -4.98 7.71 11.45
C GLN A 43 -5.58 7.18 10.15
N LYS A 44 -6.74 7.69 9.70
CA LYS A 44 -7.32 7.33 8.39
C LYS A 44 -6.39 7.71 7.24
N ILE A 45 -5.88 8.95 7.23
CA ILE A 45 -4.95 9.41 6.20
C ILE A 45 -3.69 8.55 6.18
N LEU A 46 -3.14 8.21 7.35
CA LEU A 46 -1.95 7.36 7.45
C LEU A 46 -2.20 5.95 6.92
N HIS A 47 -3.34 5.34 7.27
CA HIS A 47 -3.74 4.02 6.79
C HIS A 47 -3.90 4.00 5.26
N ASP A 48 -4.52 5.04 4.70
CA ASP A 48 -4.77 5.14 3.27
C ASP A 48 -3.54 5.60 2.48
N SER A 49 -2.54 6.19 3.15
CA SER A 49 -1.26 6.61 2.56
C SER A 49 -0.31 5.43 2.31
N CYS A 50 -0.75 4.43 1.54
CA CYS A 50 0.17 3.50 0.92
C CYS A 50 0.96 4.22 -0.18
N CYS A 51 2.09 4.80 0.23
CA CYS A 51 3.23 5.14 -0.62
C CYS A 51 2.92 5.87 -1.94
N ASN A 52 2.32 7.07 -1.84
CA ASN A 52 2.36 8.08 -2.90
C ASN A 52 3.76 8.70 -2.99
N ASN A 53 4.72 7.93 -3.51
CA ASN A 53 5.96 8.51 -3.99
C ASN A 53 5.62 9.52 -5.09
N LYS A 54 6.21 10.72 -5.02
CA LYS A 54 6.14 11.87 -5.97
C LYS A 54 6.42 11.55 -7.45
N ILE A 55 6.47 10.28 -7.85
CA ILE A 55 6.91 9.80 -9.15
C ILE A 55 5.70 9.74 -10.11
N MET A 56 5.86 10.30 -11.31
CA MET A 56 4.91 10.42 -12.44
C MET A 56 4.17 9.12 -12.83
N ARG A 57 3.25 8.66 -11.98
CA ARG A 57 2.45 7.45 -12.19
C ARG A 57 1.04 7.64 -11.61
N PRO A 58 0.27 8.62 -12.12
CA PRO A 58 -1.00 9.06 -11.51
C PRO A 58 -2.05 7.95 -11.43
N LEU A 59 -1.97 6.94 -12.29
CA LEU A 59 -3.00 5.90 -12.42
C LEU A 59 -2.62 4.56 -11.77
N ILE A 60 -1.47 4.48 -11.10
CA ILE A 60 -1.12 3.31 -10.30
C ILE A 60 -2.06 3.20 -9.10
N GLY A 61 -2.59 2.00 -8.87
CA GLY A 61 -3.58 1.73 -7.81
C GLY A 61 -5.03 1.83 -8.28
N VAL A 62 -5.31 2.67 -9.29
CA VAL A 62 -6.63 2.80 -9.92
C VAL A 62 -6.81 1.81 -11.06
N LEU A 63 -5.84 1.74 -11.98
CA LEU A 63 -5.90 0.85 -13.13
C LEU A 63 -5.76 -0.63 -12.71
N ARG A 64 -6.57 -1.48 -13.33
CA ARG A 64 -6.58 -2.94 -13.13
C ARG A 64 -6.44 -3.66 -14.46
N CYS A 65 -5.80 -4.83 -14.44
CA CYS A 65 -5.68 -5.68 -15.62
C CYS A 65 -7.07 -6.22 -16.01
N PRO A 66 -7.53 -6.04 -17.27
CA PRO A 66 -8.86 -6.49 -17.69
C PRO A 66 -8.99 -8.03 -17.71
N GLN A 67 -7.88 -8.75 -17.85
CA GLN A 67 -7.88 -10.21 -17.92
C GLN A 67 -7.89 -10.89 -16.55
N CYS A 68 -7.07 -10.41 -15.61
CA CYS A 68 -6.89 -11.10 -14.31
C CYS A 68 -7.34 -10.26 -13.10
N GLY A 69 -7.86 -9.06 -13.32
CA GLY A 69 -8.25 -8.10 -12.27
C GLY A 69 -7.08 -7.59 -11.40
N GLY A 70 -5.85 -8.02 -11.70
CA GLY A 70 -4.67 -7.71 -10.90
C GLY A 70 -4.21 -6.26 -11.03
N GLU A 71 -3.34 -5.86 -10.11
CA GLU A 71 -2.66 -4.55 -10.16
C GLU A 71 -1.80 -4.40 -11.42
N VAL A 72 -1.71 -3.18 -11.90
CA VAL A 72 -0.76 -2.79 -12.94
C VAL A 72 0.52 -2.20 -12.34
N ARG A 73 1.60 -2.25 -13.10
CA ARG A 73 2.90 -1.64 -12.81
C ARG A 73 3.30 -0.71 -13.96
N THR A 74 4.13 0.27 -13.68
CA THR A 74 4.74 1.09 -14.75
C THR A 74 6.01 0.41 -15.25
N SER A 75 6.13 0.29 -16.57
CA SER A 75 7.31 -0.19 -17.29
C SER A 75 7.80 0.87 -18.27
N TYR A 76 9.09 0.84 -18.59
CA TYR A 76 9.74 1.83 -19.45
C TYR A 76 10.52 1.10 -20.54
N THR A 77 10.45 1.63 -21.75
CA THR A 77 11.25 1.17 -22.89
C THR A 77 11.96 2.36 -23.51
N LYS A 78 13.24 2.22 -23.82
CA LYS A 78 14.02 3.26 -24.52
C LYS A 78 14.09 2.92 -26.00
N ASN A 79 13.64 3.83 -26.86
CA ASN A 79 13.73 3.73 -28.31
C ASN A 79 14.31 5.03 -28.87
N ASN A 80 15.44 4.97 -29.58
CA ASN A 80 16.07 6.11 -30.27
C ASN A 80 16.06 7.40 -29.42
N ASN A 81 16.60 7.31 -28.20
CA ASN A 81 16.66 8.38 -27.18
C ASN A 81 15.32 8.84 -26.57
N LYS A 82 14.18 8.29 -26.97
CA LYS A 82 12.88 8.52 -26.34
C LYS A 82 12.59 7.45 -25.27
N LEU A 83 12.13 7.88 -24.11
CA LEU A 83 11.67 7.01 -23.03
C LEU A 83 10.15 6.86 -23.13
N ILE A 84 9.67 5.69 -23.53
CA ILE A 84 8.23 5.40 -23.62
C ILE A 84 7.79 4.70 -22.35
N ARG A 85 6.68 5.18 -21.76
CA ARG A 85 6.10 4.64 -20.53
C ARG A 85 4.90 3.77 -20.86
N TYR A 86 4.76 2.67 -20.15
CA TYR A 86 3.63 1.76 -20.26
C TYR A 86 3.08 1.38 -18.89
N TYR A 87 1.78 1.14 -18.80
CA TYR A 87 1.16 0.39 -17.71
C TYR A 87 1.03 -1.06 -18.13
N SER A 88 1.63 -1.99 -17.39
CA SER A 88 1.61 -3.43 -17.67
C SER A 88 1.08 -4.22 -16.47
N CYS A 89 0.48 -5.37 -16.72
CA CYS A 89 0.01 -6.28 -15.67
C CYS A 89 1.19 -6.75 -14.80
N LYS A 90 1.08 -6.59 -13.48
CA LYS A 90 2.14 -7.00 -12.53
C LYS A 90 2.40 -8.50 -12.55
N LYS A 91 1.35 -9.32 -12.74
CA LYS A 91 1.46 -10.78 -12.87
C LYS A 91 2.11 -11.23 -14.18
N GLY A 92 2.20 -10.36 -15.18
CA GLY A 92 2.78 -10.69 -16.48
C GLY A 92 4.26 -11.04 -16.44
N VAL A 93 5.01 -10.46 -15.50
CA VAL A 93 6.44 -10.75 -15.31
C VAL A 93 6.66 -12.11 -14.64
N LEU A 94 5.73 -12.50 -13.77
CA LEU A 94 5.81 -13.72 -12.96
C LEU A 94 5.17 -14.93 -13.66
N GLY A 95 4.78 -14.79 -14.94
CA GLY A 95 4.15 -15.86 -15.73
C GLY A 95 2.69 -16.15 -15.37
N GLY A 96 2.05 -15.34 -14.53
CA GLY A 96 0.67 -15.54 -14.08
C GLY A 96 -0.41 -14.85 -14.93
N CYS A 97 -0.02 -14.12 -15.99
CA CYS A 97 -0.91 -13.42 -16.92
C CYS A 97 -0.10 -12.99 -18.17
N HIS A 98 -0.76 -12.49 -19.22
CA HIS A 98 -0.08 -11.69 -20.25
C HIS A 98 0.30 -10.31 -19.71
N ALA A 99 1.32 -9.67 -20.34
CA ALA A 99 1.80 -8.37 -19.93
C ALA A 99 0.77 -7.24 -20.11
N ASN A 100 -0.16 -7.35 -21.07
CA ASN A 100 -1.27 -6.42 -21.31
C ASN A 100 -0.84 -4.94 -21.19
N SER A 101 0.28 -4.62 -21.85
CA SER A 101 0.91 -3.31 -21.75
C SER A 101 0.15 -2.28 -22.57
N ILE A 102 -0.23 -1.17 -21.94
CA ILE A 102 -0.86 -0.01 -22.59
C ILE A 102 0.05 1.22 -22.45
N ASN A 103 0.13 2.04 -23.48
CA ASN A 103 0.96 3.26 -23.45
C ASN A 103 0.40 4.25 -22.42
N ALA A 104 1.24 4.70 -21.50
CA ALA A 104 0.85 5.63 -20.45
C ALA A 104 0.38 6.97 -21.03
N GLU A 105 0.95 7.42 -22.15
CA GLU A 105 0.54 8.68 -22.80
C GLU A 105 -0.91 8.62 -23.32
N ILE A 106 -1.40 7.45 -23.71
CA ILE A 106 -2.78 7.28 -24.18
C ILE A 106 -3.77 7.23 -23.02
N VAL A 107 -3.38 6.63 -21.90
CA VAL A 107 -4.29 6.40 -20.76
C VAL A 107 -4.35 7.59 -19.81
N GLU A 108 -3.28 8.39 -19.79
CA GLU A 108 -3.20 9.61 -18.98
C GLU A 108 -3.76 10.85 -19.69
N TYR A 109 -4.04 10.77 -21.00
CA TYR A 109 -4.66 11.85 -21.79
C TYR A 109 -6.16 11.93 -21.53
#